data_AF-A0A956I9J0-F1
#
_entry.id   AF-A0A956I9J0-F1
#
_cell.length_a   1.000
_cell.length_b   1.000
_cell.length_c   1.000
_cell.angle_alpha   90.00
_cell.angle_beta   90.00
_cell.angle_gamma   90.00
#
_symmetry.space_group_name_H-M   'P 1'
#
loop_
_entity.id
_entity.type
_entity.pdbx_description
1 polymer ?
#
loop_
_entity_poly.entity_id
_entity_poly.type
_entity_poly.pdbx_seq_one_letter_code
_entity_poly.pdbx_strand_id
1 'polypeptide(L)' 'MDQNCDGRDTSCGDSDMDGIDACRAGDDLTRCDCDDSRSDVRPPFGGLPGARELCDSRDNDCDGR' A
#
# COMPACT_ATOMS: atom_id res chain seq x y z
N MET A 1 -13.96 3.56 7.51
CA MET A 1 -12.65 3.13 6.98
C MET A 1 -11.88 4.41 6.71
N ASP A 2 -10.70 4.54 7.33
CA ASP A 2 -9.85 5.74 7.27
C ASP A 2 -8.96 5.67 6.02
N GLN A 3 -9.46 6.20 4.91
CA GLN A 3 -8.79 6.12 3.60
C GLN A 3 -7.52 6.98 3.51
N ASN A 4 -7.29 7.88 4.47
CA ASN A 4 -6.11 8.75 4.50
C ASN A 4 -5.32 8.62 5.81
N CYS A 5 -5.75 7.68 6.67
CA CYS A 5 -5.16 7.38 7.95
C CYS A 5 -4.94 8.62 8.83
N ASP A 6 -5.83 9.62 8.76
CA ASP A 6 -5.72 10.86 9.53
C ASP A 6 -6.12 10.70 11.01
N GLY A 7 -6.50 9.48 11.42
CA GLY A 7 -6.82 9.12 12.79
C GLY A 7 -8.22 9.55 13.21
N ARG A 8 -9.05 10.03 12.27
CA ARG A 8 -10.47 10.32 12.52
C ARG A 8 -11.34 9.06 12.42
N ASP A 9 -10.81 7.99 11.83
CA ASP A 9 -11.43 6.67 11.73
C ASP A 9 -10.49 5.57 12.25
N THR A 10 -11.04 4.48 12.78
CA THR A 10 -10.30 3.49 13.62
C THR A 10 -9.51 2.42 12.85
N SER A 11 -9.45 2.48 11.51
CA SER A 11 -8.56 1.62 10.70
C SER A 11 -8.07 2.40 9.50
N CYS A 12 -6.77 2.41 9.24
CA CYS A 12 -6.27 2.67 7.89
C CYS A 12 -7.01 1.75 6.93
N GLY A 13 -7.46 2.26 5.78
CA GLY A 13 -8.20 1.47 4.80
C GLY A 13 -7.30 0.40 4.16
N ASP A 14 -7.90 -0.76 3.86
CA ASP A 14 -7.45 -1.77 2.89
C ASP A 14 -8.62 -1.91 1.91
N SER A 15 -8.69 -0.98 0.97
CA SER A 15 -9.85 -0.75 0.11
C SER A 15 -9.87 -1.68 -1.10
N ASP A 16 -8.70 -2.09 -1.56
CA ASP A 16 -8.54 -3.06 -2.63
C ASP A 16 -8.48 -4.51 -2.12
N MET A 17 -8.50 -4.71 -0.80
CA MET A 17 -8.57 -5.98 -0.09
C MET A 17 -7.35 -6.87 -0.35
N ASP A 18 -6.17 -6.27 -0.49
CA ASP A 18 -4.91 -6.97 -0.67
C ASP A 18 -4.31 -7.48 0.66
N GLY A 19 -4.85 -7.00 1.79
CA GLY A 19 -4.46 -7.35 3.16
C GLY A 19 -3.41 -6.44 3.79
N ILE A 20 -3.09 -5.29 3.17
CA ILE A 20 -2.12 -4.30 3.64
C ILE A 20 -2.81 -2.95 3.77
N ASP A 21 -2.64 -2.32 4.93
CA ASP A 21 -3.21 -1.00 5.18
C ASP A 21 -2.52 0.10 4.35
N ALA A 22 -3.31 1.06 3.86
CA ALA A 22 -2.85 2.26 3.17
C ALA A 22 -1.78 3.05 3.95
N CYS A 23 -0.87 3.70 3.22
CA CYS A 23 0.13 4.60 3.80
C CYS A 23 -0.46 5.91 4.36
N ARG A 24 0.04 6.37 5.52
CA ARG A 24 -0.16 7.76 5.95
C ARG A 24 0.76 8.72 5.21
N ALA A 25 0.37 9.99 5.15
CA ALA A 25 1.26 11.03 4.70
C ALA A 25 2.54 11.08 5.57
N GLY A 26 3.70 10.81 4.95
CA GLY A 26 5.00 10.80 5.62
C GLY A 26 5.46 9.43 6.13
N ASP A 27 4.67 8.36 5.89
CA ASP A 27 5.09 7.00 6.17
C ASP A 27 6.16 6.51 5.20
N ASP A 28 6.83 5.43 5.61
CA ASP A 28 7.73 4.65 4.78
C ASP A 28 6.91 3.75 3.85
N LEU A 29 6.84 4.12 2.55
CA LEU A 29 6.06 3.42 1.53
C LEU A 29 6.45 1.93 1.40
N THR A 30 7.64 1.54 1.86
CA THR A 30 8.06 0.12 1.83
C THR A 30 7.36 -0.75 2.89
N ARG A 31 6.51 -0.17 3.74
CA ARG A 31 5.85 -0.83 4.88
C ARG A 31 4.33 -0.74 4.89
N CYS A 32 3.74 -0.01 3.95
CA CYS A 32 2.31 0.23 3.82
C CYS A 32 1.94 0.29 2.35
N ASP A 33 0.66 0.14 2.02
CA ASP A 33 0.21 0.19 0.65
C ASP A 33 0.29 1.63 0.08
N CYS A 34 1.07 1.79 -0.99
CA CYS A 34 1.27 3.06 -1.68
C CYS A 34 0.16 3.40 -2.69
N ASP A 35 -0.71 2.45 -3.05
CA ASP A 35 -1.90 2.64 -3.89
C ASP A 35 -3.06 1.74 -3.43
N ASP A 36 -3.77 2.20 -2.38
CA ASP A 36 -4.98 1.61 -1.77
C ASP A 36 -6.21 1.60 -2.72
N SER A 37 -6.00 1.53 -4.03
CA SER A 37 -7.03 1.31 -5.03
C SER A 37 -6.71 0.13 -5.95
N ARG A 38 -5.56 -0.53 -5.74
CA ARG A 38 -4.99 -1.52 -6.64
C ARG A 38 -4.29 -2.64 -5.87
N SER A 39 -4.94 -3.78 -5.75
CA SER A 39 -4.34 -4.95 -5.10
C SER A 39 -3.15 -5.57 -5.86
N ASP A 40 -2.82 -5.04 -7.04
CA ASP A 40 -1.59 -5.31 -7.79
C ASP A 40 -0.44 -4.31 -7.51
N VAL A 41 -0.62 -3.39 -6.55
CA VAL A 41 0.38 -2.45 -6.06
C VAL A 41 0.47 -2.60 -4.55
N ARG A 42 1.57 -3.16 -4.05
CA ARG A 42 1.77 -3.37 -2.62
C ARG A 42 3.20 -3.74 -2.24
N PRO A 43 3.67 -3.38 -1.03
CA PRO A 43 4.96 -3.81 -0.53
C PRO A 43 4.99 -5.29 -0.10
N PRO A 44 6.18 -5.86 0.10
CA PRO A 44 6.31 -7.16 0.77
C PRO A 44 5.81 -7.08 2.22
N PHE A 45 4.91 -7.99 2.61
CA PHE A 45 4.33 -8.02 3.95
C PHE A 45 4.34 -9.43 4.56
N GLY A 46 4.77 -9.56 5.82
CA GLY A 46 4.66 -10.83 6.55
C GLY A 46 5.37 -12.03 5.90
N GLY A 47 6.38 -11.79 5.06
CA GLY A 47 7.09 -12.83 4.30
C GLY A 47 6.47 -13.15 2.94
N LEU A 48 5.37 -12.48 2.57
CA LEU A 48 4.86 -12.46 1.19
C LEU A 48 5.71 -11.49 0.36
N PRO A 49 6.07 -11.86 -0.88
CA PRO A 49 6.70 -10.91 -1.80
C PRO A 49 5.74 -9.77 -2.13
N GLY A 50 6.30 -8.58 -2.38
CA GLY A 50 5.54 -7.44 -2.90
C GLY A 50 4.94 -7.74 -4.27
N ALA A 51 4.16 -6.79 -4.80
CA ALA A 51 3.66 -6.93 -6.15
C ALA A 51 4.81 -6.96 -7.17
N ARG A 52 4.52 -7.38 -8.40
CA ARG A 52 5.56 -7.49 -9.41
C ARG A 52 5.66 -6.19 -10.19
N GLU A 53 6.86 -5.64 -10.25
CA GLU A 53 7.20 -4.56 -11.17
C GLU A 53 6.84 -4.93 -12.60
N LEU A 54 5.96 -4.12 -13.19
CA LEU A 54 5.62 -4.18 -14.59
C LEU A 54 6.35 -3.03 -15.28
N CYS A 55 6.73 -3.18 -16.55
CA CYS A 55 7.29 -2.06 -17.32
C CYS A 55 6.19 -1.05 -17.72
N ASP A 56 5.28 -0.71 -16.80
CA ASP A 56 4.17 0.22 -16.95
C ASP A 56 4.41 1.57 -16.27
N SER A 57 5.64 1.79 -15.78
CA SER A 57 6.10 3.02 -15.12
C SER A 57 5.40 3.31 -13.78
N ARG A 58 4.91 2.28 -13.11
CA ARG A 58 4.35 2.35 -11.76
C ARG A 58 5.25 1.60 -10.80
N ASP A 59 5.32 2.10 -9.58
CA ASP A 59 5.93 1.43 -8.43
C ASP A 59 4.91 0.44 -7.86
N ASN A 60 4.88 -0.77 -8.40
CA ASN A 60 3.93 -1.80 -7.97
C ASN A 60 4.40 -2.49 -6.69
N ASP A 61 5.69 -2.47 -6.36
CA ASP A 61 6.21 -3.04 -5.11
C ASP A 61 6.48 -2.03 -3.99
N CYS A 62 6.10 -0.76 -4.23
CA CYS A 62 6.25 0.37 -3.30
C CYS A 62 7.69 0.54 -2.80
N ASP A 63 8.70 0.24 -3.64
CA ASP A 63 10.12 0.30 -3.32
C ASP A 63 10.79 1.65 -3.63
N GLY A 64 10.03 2.61 -4.17
CA GLY A 64 10.45 3.97 -4.47
C GLY A 64 11.01 4.17 -5.87
N ARG A 65 10.45 3.48 -6.87
CA ARG A 65 10.91 3.48 -8.28
C ARG A 65 10.08 4.29 -9.26
#